data_AF-A0A6M6I9T2-F1
#
_entry.id   AF-A0A6M6I9T2-F1
#
_cell.length_a   1.000
_cell.length_b   1.000
_cell.length_c   1.000
_cell.angle_alpha   90.00
_cell.angle_beta   90.00
_cell.angle_gamma   90.00
#
_symmetry.space_group_name_H-M   'P 1'
#
loop_
_entity.id
_entity.type
_entity.pdbx_description
1 polymer ?
#
loop_
_entity_poly.entity_id
_entity_poly.type
_entity_poly.pdbx_seq_one_letter_code
_entity_poly.pdbx_strand_id
1 'polypeptide(L)'
;MSYGSTIAVEDAEDEWREETARAIAMHAAELVAARDMTREAAITAAVEHQRYCQEAERDPTGTVATLDEAQRPQPSRSVSEKQIRAIADELMEQARDAVDSL
;
A
#
# COMPACT_ATOMS: atom_id res chain seq x y z
N MET A 1 -35.17 -13.41 3.24
CA MET A 1 -34.06 -13.24 4.20
C MET A 1 -32.76 -13.60 3.50
N SER A 2 -31.94 -12.62 3.16
CA SER A 2 -30.50 -12.80 2.88
C SER A 2 -29.79 -11.57 3.43
N TYR A 3 -29.63 -11.54 4.75
CA TYR A 3 -28.90 -10.48 5.48
C TYR A 3 -27.47 -10.91 5.84
N GLY A 4 -27.08 -12.15 5.52
CA GLY A 4 -25.71 -12.63 5.75
C GLY A 4 -24.73 -12.22 4.65
N SER A 5 -25.22 -11.81 3.49
CA SER A 5 -24.37 -11.47 2.33
C SER A 5 -23.79 -10.06 2.39
N THR A 6 -24.42 -9.12 3.10
CA THR A 6 -23.93 -7.74 3.23
C THR A 6 -22.88 -7.62 4.33
N ILE A 7 -23.09 -8.26 5.48
CA ILE A 7 -22.14 -8.22 6.61
C ILE A 7 -20.79 -8.84 6.21
N ALA A 8 -20.80 -9.98 5.51
CA ALA A 8 -19.57 -10.63 5.06
C ALA A 8 -18.81 -9.83 3.98
N VAL A 9 -19.50 -8.96 3.24
CA VAL A 9 -18.87 -8.05 2.25
C VAL A 9 -18.31 -6.83 2.96
N GLU A 10 -19.04 -6.26 3.91
CA GLU A 10 -18.58 -5.14 4.74
C GLU A 10 -17.33 -5.51 5.56
N ASP A 11 -17.33 -6.68 6.22
CA ASP A 11 -16.17 -7.18 6.98
C ASP A 11 -14.95 -7.42 6.07
N ALA A 12 -15.16 -7.95 4.86
CA ALA A 12 -14.09 -8.18 3.90
C ALA A 12 -13.55 -6.88 3.29
N GLU A 13 -14.40 -5.87 3.08
CA GLU A 13 -13.98 -4.54 2.63
C GLU A 13 -13.15 -3.83 3.69
N ASP A 14 -13.55 -3.90 4.96
CA ASP A 14 -12.81 -3.27 6.06
C ASP A 14 -11.46 -3.96 6.30
N GLU A 15 -11.41 -5.29 6.23
CA GLU A 15 -10.15 -6.04 6.30
C GLU A 15 -9.23 -5.70 5.13
N TRP A 16 -9.78 -5.60 3.91
CA TRP A 16 -9.04 -5.19 2.73
C TRP A 16 -8.50 -3.75 2.85
N ARG A 17 -9.30 -2.80 3.37
CA ARG A 17 -8.86 -1.41 3.59
C ARG A 17 -7.70 -1.35 4.58
N GLU A 18 -7.81 -2.05 5.71
CA GLU A 18 -6.76 -2.05 6.74
C GLU A 18 -5.48 -2.74 6.25
N GLU A 19 -5.59 -3.85 5.52
CA GLU A 19 -4.43 -4.53 4.93
C GLU A 19 -3.76 -3.66 3.86
N THR A 20 -4.55 -3.00 3.02
CA THR A 20 -4.04 -2.07 1.99
C THR A 20 -3.34 -0.87 2.63
N ALA A 21 -3.93 -0.29 3.69
CA ALA A 21 -3.34 0.84 4.40
C ALA A 21 -2.01 0.45 5.03
N ARG A 22 -1.95 -0.75 5.62
CA ARG A 22 -0.71 -1.29 6.18
C ARG A 22 0.36 -1.52 5.12
N ALA A 23 0.00 -2.05 3.96
CA ALA A 23 0.94 -2.25 2.85
C ALA A 23 1.52 -0.91 2.36
N ILE A 24 0.66 0.11 2.17
CA ILE A 24 1.07 1.46 1.78
C ILE A 24 1.98 2.08 2.85
N ALA A 25 1.61 2.00 4.13
CA ALA A 25 2.40 2.54 5.23
C ALA A 25 3.78 1.90 5.33
N MET A 26 3.86 0.57 5.21
CA MET A 26 5.13 -0.17 5.21
C MET A 26 6.02 0.23 4.03
N HIS A 27 5.45 0.32 2.84
CA HIS A 27 6.22 0.67 1.65
C HIS A 27 6.71 2.13 1.68
N ALA A 28 5.84 3.06 2.09
CA ALA A 28 6.22 4.45 2.31
C ALA A 28 7.30 4.57 3.39
N ALA A 29 7.21 3.79 4.47
CA ALA A 29 8.19 3.78 5.54
C ALA A 29 9.58 3.32 5.07
N GLU A 30 9.67 2.34 4.16
CA GLU A 30 10.95 1.94 3.54
C GLU A 30 11.63 3.13 2.86
N LEU A 31 10.91 3.89 2.04
CA LEU A 31 11.41 5.05 1.29
C LEU A 31 11.78 6.22 2.19
N VAL A 32 10.94 6.52 3.18
CA VAL A 32 11.20 7.58 4.17
C VAL A 32 12.40 7.23 5.04
N ALA A 33 12.48 5.98 5.50
CA ALA A 33 13.60 5.52 6.32
C ALA A 33 14.91 5.49 5.51
N ALA A 34 14.83 5.20 4.21
CA ALA A 34 15.94 5.32 3.28
C ALA A 34 16.36 6.77 3.03
N ARG A 35 15.50 7.76 3.37
CA ARG A 35 15.64 9.20 3.08
C ARG A 35 15.57 9.53 1.59
N ASP A 36 14.91 8.69 0.82
CA ASP A 36 14.73 8.91 -0.62
C ASP A 36 13.58 9.87 -0.91
N MET A 37 12.58 9.90 -0.03
CA MET A 37 11.36 10.69 -0.19
C MET A 37 10.89 11.29 1.13
N THR A 38 10.10 12.35 1.06
CA THR A 38 9.33 12.87 2.20
C THR A 38 8.15 11.94 2.51
N ARG A 39 7.56 12.08 3.70
CA ARG A 39 6.41 11.26 4.13
C ARG A 39 5.26 11.29 3.12
N GLU A 40 4.85 12.49 2.72
CA GLU A 40 3.79 12.69 1.74
C GLU A 40 4.12 12.08 0.38
N ALA A 41 5.32 12.35 -0.16
CA ALA A 41 5.74 11.82 -1.46
C ALA A 41 5.83 10.28 -1.45
N ALA A 42 6.30 9.70 -0.34
CA ALA A 42 6.41 8.25 -0.18
C ALA A 42 5.02 7.58 -0.12
N ILE A 43 4.06 8.21 0.55
CA ILE A 43 2.67 7.73 0.57
C ILE A 43 2.06 7.81 -0.82
N THR A 44 2.20 8.93 -1.52
CA THR A 44 1.70 9.07 -2.89
C THR A 44 2.29 8.00 -3.82
N ALA A 45 3.61 7.80 -3.77
CA ALA A 45 4.27 6.78 -4.58
C ALA A 45 3.78 5.36 -4.24
N ALA A 46 3.56 5.06 -2.95
CA ALA A 46 3.04 3.76 -2.51
C ALA A 46 1.57 3.56 -2.92
N VAL A 47 0.74 4.60 -2.91
CA VAL A 47 -0.64 4.57 -3.40
C VAL A 47 -0.69 4.36 -4.91
N GLU A 48 0.14 5.08 -5.68
CA GLU A 48 0.25 4.90 -7.13
C GLU A 48 0.68 3.47 -7.46
N HIS A 49 1.66 2.93 -6.74
CA HIS A 49 2.05 1.53 -6.87
C HIS A 49 0.88 0.58 -6.61
N GLN A 50 0.12 0.80 -5.54
CA GLN A 50 -1.06 -0.02 -5.23
C GLN A 50 -2.12 0.03 -6.33
N ARG A 51 -2.33 1.20 -6.96
CA ARG A 51 -3.20 1.32 -8.14
C ARG A 51 -2.68 0.50 -9.32
N TYR A 52 -1.38 0.54 -9.59
CA TYR A 52 -0.77 -0.29 -10.63
C TYR A 52 -0.93 -1.77 -10.34
N CYS A 53 -0.77 -2.23 -9.10
CA CYS A 53 -0.99 -3.63 -8.73
C CYS A 53 -2.45 -4.06 -9.02
N GLN A 54 -3.44 -3.22 -8.68
CA GLN A 54 -4.85 -3.51 -8.98
C GLN A 54 -5.13 -3.55 -10.49
N GLU A 55 -4.51 -2.66 -11.27
CA GLU A 55 -4.58 -2.70 -12.73
C GLU A 55 -3.92 -3.96 -13.30
N ALA A 56 -2.81 -4.40 -12.71
CA ALA A 56 -2.09 -5.61 -13.10
C ALA A 56 -2.91 -6.88 -12.85
N GLU A 57 -3.62 -6.97 -11.71
CA GLU A 57 -4.54 -8.08 -11.43
C GLU A 57 -5.69 -8.16 -12.44
N ARG A 58 -6.08 -7.02 -13.00
CA ARG A 58 -7.13 -6.92 -14.02
C ARG A 58 -6.60 -7.08 -15.45
N ASP A 59 -5.28 -7.22 -15.65
CA ASP A 59 -4.67 -7.47 -16.95
C ASP A 59 -4.71 -8.97 -17.30
N PRO A 60 -5.60 -9.42 -18.21
CA PRO A 60 -5.71 -10.83 -18.59
C PRO A 60 -4.49 -11.36 -19.33
N THR A 61 -3.61 -10.47 -19.81
CA THR A 61 -2.36 -10.85 -20.49
C THR A 61 -1.17 -10.96 -19.56
N GLY A 62 -1.29 -10.53 -18.30
CA GLY A 62 -0.23 -10.61 -17.27
C GLY A 62 1.01 -9.75 -17.57
N THR A 63 0.98 -8.95 -18.63
CA THR A 63 2.06 -8.06 -19.04
C THR A 63 2.34 -6.98 -18.01
N VAL A 64 1.29 -6.41 -17.40
CA VAL A 64 1.46 -5.38 -16.36
C VAL A 64 2.06 -5.99 -15.09
N ALA A 65 1.73 -7.24 -14.74
CA ALA A 65 2.32 -7.93 -13.59
C ALA A 65 3.84 -8.11 -13.72
N THR A 66 4.37 -8.25 -14.94
CA THR A 66 5.84 -8.30 -15.16
C THR A 66 6.54 -6.95 -14.96
N LEU A 67 5.79 -5.85 -14.92
CA LEU A 67 6.30 -4.51 -14.66
C LEU A 67 6.19 -4.10 -13.19
N ASP A 68 5.54 -4.91 -12.34
CA ASP A 68 5.32 -4.62 -10.92
C ASP A 68 6.64 -4.35 -10.18
N GLU A 69 7.60 -5.27 -10.31
CA GLU A 69 8.95 -5.11 -9.73
C GLU A 69 9.73 -3.90 -10.30
N ALA A 70 9.40 -3.46 -11.53
CA ALA A 70 10.03 -2.30 -12.16
C ALA A 70 9.39 -0.97 -11.73
N GLN A 71 8.11 -0.99 -11.34
CA GLN A 71 7.39 0.19 -10.89
C GLN A 71 7.42 0.37 -9.38
N ARG A 72 7.74 -0.67 -8.59
CA ARG A 72 7.93 -0.55 -7.15
C ARG A 72 9.12 0.36 -6.84
N PRO A 73 8.91 1.54 -6.23
CA PRO A 73 10.03 2.38 -5.80
C PRO A 73 10.85 1.64 -4.74
N GLN A 74 12.12 1.39 -5.02
CA GLN A 74 13.00 0.66 -4.11
C GLN A 74 13.82 1.62 -3.24
N PRO A 75 14.02 1.32 -1.95
CA PRO A 75 14.87 2.11 -1.09
C PRO A 75 16.34 2.05 -1.56
N SER A 76 17.01 3.20 -1.60
CA SER A 76 18.42 3.32 -2.03
C SER A 76 19.42 2.68 -1.07
N ARG A 77 18.99 2.40 0.16
CA ARG A 77 19.80 1.80 1.21
C ARG A 77 19.00 0.81 2.03
N SER A 78 19.71 -0.18 2.57
CA SER A 78 19.12 -1.08 3.57
C SER A 78 18.80 -0.31 4.85
N VAL A 79 17.58 -0.47 5.33
CA VAL A 79 17.09 0.14 6.57
C VAL A 79 16.71 -0.96 7.53
N SER A 80 16.90 -0.73 8.84
CA SER A 80 16.51 -1.73 9.82
C SER A 80 15.00 -1.90 9.86
N GLU A 81 14.54 -3.15 9.96
CA GLU A 81 13.12 -3.49 10.03
C GLU A 81 12.42 -2.79 11.21
N LYS A 82 13.13 -2.60 12.33
CA LYS A 82 12.60 -1.85 13.49
C LYS A 82 12.31 -0.38 13.16
N GLN A 83 13.16 0.26 12.37
CA GLN A 83 12.94 1.65 11.95
C GLN A 83 11.79 1.75 10.95
N ILE A 84 11.72 0.80 10.01
CA ILE A 84 10.61 0.73 9.04
C ILE A 84 9.29 0.60 9.79
N ARG A 85 9.17 -0.35 10.72
CA ARG A 85 7.94 -0.55 11.50
C ARG A 85 7.54 0.68 12.32
N ALA A 86 8.50 1.30 13.01
CA ALA A 86 8.21 2.50 13.79
C ALA A 86 7.69 3.66 12.91
N ILE A 87 8.31 3.86 11.72
CA ILE A 87 7.85 4.87 10.77
C ILE A 87 6.52 4.48 10.14
N ALA A 88 6.30 3.20 9.84
CA ALA A 88 5.03 2.71 9.31
C ALA A 88 3.88 2.96 10.30
N ASP A 89 4.09 2.67 11.58
CA ASP A 89 3.12 2.95 12.65
C ASP A 89 2.79 4.46 12.73
N GLU A 90 3.77 5.35 12.52
CA GLU A 90 3.54 6.80 12.43
C GLU A 90 2.78 7.22 11.15
N LEU A 91 2.92 6.48 10.05
CA LEU A 91 2.30 6.78 8.76
C LEU A 91 0.94 6.10 8.58
N MET A 92 0.53 5.20 9.48
CA MET A 92 -0.72 4.43 9.37
C MET A 92 -1.96 5.32 9.22
N GLU A 93 -2.05 6.43 9.96
CA GLU A 93 -3.20 7.33 9.86
C GLU A 93 -3.28 7.98 8.46
N GLN A 94 -2.15 8.46 7.94
CA GLN A 94 -2.07 9.04 6.60
C GLN A 94 -2.32 7.98 5.50
N ALA A 95 -1.89 6.74 5.74
CA ALA A 95 -2.13 5.64 4.81
C ALA A 95 -3.61 5.22 4.78
N ARG A 96 -4.31 5.23 5.92
CA ARG A 96 -5.77 4.99 5.97
C ARG A 96 -6.54 6.05 5.20
N ASP A 97 -6.23 7.33 5.43
CA ASP A 97 -6.83 8.44 4.67
C ASP A 97 -6.59 8.29 3.16
N ALA A 98 -5.41 7.81 2.77
CA ALA A 98 -5.07 7.57 1.38
C ALA A 98 -5.85 6.39 0.77
N VAL A 99 -6.08 5.31 1.53
CA VAL A 99 -6.88 4.16 1.10
C VAL A 99 -8.35 4.54 0.91
N ASP A 100 -8.90 5.41 1.74
CA ASP A 100 -10.27 5.91 1.56
C ASP A 100 -10.43 6.76 0.28
N SER A 101 -9.31 7.22 -0.30
CA SER A 101 -9.26 7.99 -1.55
C SER A 101 -8.92 7.18 -2.80
N LEU A 102 -8.76 5.86 -2.65
CA LEU A 102 -8.28 4.92 -3.67
C LEU A 102 -9.45 4.38 -4.51
#